data_AF-A0A172WZL2-F1
#
_entry.id   AF-A0A172WZL2-F1
#
_cell.length_a   1.000
_cell.length_b   1.000
_cell.length_c   1.000
_cell.angle_alpha   90.00
_cell.angle_beta   90.00
_cell.angle_gamma   90.00
#
_symmetry.space_group_name_H-M   'P 1'
#
loop_
_entity.id
_entity.type
_entity.pdbx_description
1 polymer ?
#
loop_
_entity_poly.entity_id
_entity_poly.type
_entity_poly.pdbx_seq_one_letter_code
_entity_poly.pdbx_strand_id
1 'polypeptide(L)'
;LYAIDVAVNFNATADLALGLHGQFGGSSIDSDFKRGTNNAADDANLWAIEATAEGFGIDFSAGYIDFSADKDKVSVVSYEDAGSFIKPGEDLLDYTLFNGENKYWFITAGYTFLEKYRVGVDYIDGENKTNILKTDKTELVGRVSYAYSKKLNFKAWWSHITEEPDNAG
;
A
#
# COMPACT_ATOMS: atom_id res chain seq x y z
N LEU A 1 18.17 1.98 5.07
CA LEU A 1 16.75 1.61 5.27
C LEU A 1 16.60 1.03 6.67
N TYR A 2 15.51 1.36 7.35
CA TYR A 2 15.06 0.72 8.59
C TYR A 2 13.58 0.38 8.48
N ALA A 3 13.12 -0.65 9.21
CA ALA A 3 11.72 -1.02 9.29
C ALA A 3 11.40 -1.68 10.64
N ILE A 4 10.20 -1.41 11.15
CA ILE A 4 9.56 -2.01 12.31
C ILE A 4 8.21 -2.54 11.83
N ASP A 5 7.92 -3.79 12.15
CA ASP A 5 6.72 -4.51 11.76
C ASP A 5 6.12 -5.14 13.01
N VAL A 6 4.84 -4.82 13.30
CA VAL A 6 4.13 -5.35 14.46
C VAL A 6 2.74 -5.81 14.03
N ALA A 7 2.49 -7.11 14.12
CA ALA A 7 1.19 -7.70 13.84
C ALA A 7 0.66 -8.47 15.05
N VAL A 8 -0.62 -8.28 15.36
CA VAL A 8 -1.36 -9.05 16.36
C VAL A 8 -2.59 -9.67 15.70
N ASN A 9 -2.78 -10.97 15.88
CA ASN A 9 -3.91 -11.71 15.34
C ASN A 9 -4.61 -12.44 16.48
N PHE A 10 -5.94 -12.40 16.51
CA PHE A 10 -6.73 -13.12 17.49
C PHE A 10 -7.96 -13.76 16.85
N ASN A 11 -8.23 -15.00 17.25
CA ASN A 11 -9.44 -15.71 16.85
C ASN A 11 -10.58 -15.26 17.76
N ALA A 12 -11.47 -14.43 17.22
CA ALA A 12 -12.65 -13.96 17.94
C ALA A 12 -13.66 -15.11 18.15
N THR A 13 -13.77 -16.01 17.16
CA THR A 13 -14.53 -17.27 17.25
C THR A 13 -13.77 -18.40 16.54
N ALA A 14 -14.36 -19.60 16.45
CA ALA A 14 -13.78 -20.72 15.70
C ALA A 14 -13.64 -20.43 14.18
N ASP A 15 -14.51 -19.55 13.66
CA ASP A 15 -14.64 -19.28 12.23
C ASP A 15 -14.35 -17.81 11.87
N LEU A 16 -13.97 -16.98 12.85
CA LEU A 16 -13.67 -15.56 12.68
C LEU A 16 -12.34 -15.20 13.35
N ALA A 17 -11.38 -14.78 12.53
CA ALA A 17 -10.11 -14.20 12.94
C ALA A 17 -10.11 -12.69 12.69
N LEU A 18 -9.52 -11.94 13.62
CA LEU A 18 -9.31 -10.49 13.52
C LEU A 18 -7.82 -10.20 13.67
N GLY A 19 -7.33 -9.21 12.93
CA GLY A 19 -5.94 -8.80 12.95
C GLY A 19 -5.77 -7.28 13.02
N LEU A 20 -4.64 -6.88 13.58
CA LEU A 20 -4.14 -5.51 13.57
C LEU A 20 -2.66 -5.56 13.21
N HIS A 21 -2.28 -4.81 12.18
CA HIS A 21 -0.93 -4.77 11.65
C HIS A 21 -0.48 -3.33 11.53
N GLY A 22 0.67 -3.01 12.12
CA GLY A 22 1.31 -1.70 12.04
C GLY A 22 2.72 -1.83 11.51
N GLN A 23 3.08 -0.92 10.61
CA GLN A 23 4.41 -0.87 10.00
C GLN A 23 4.96 0.55 10.07
N PHE A 24 6.27 0.65 10.28
CA PHE A 24 7.01 1.90 10.21
C PHE A 24 8.34 1.63 9.55
N GLY A 25 8.75 2.42 8.56
CA GLY A 25 10.03 2.26 7.90
C GLY A 25 10.49 3.55 7.25
N GLY A 26 11.68 3.53 6.68
CA GLY A 26 12.22 4.73 6.05
C GLY A 26 13.62 4.55 5.49
N SER A 27 14.02 5.53 4.69
CA SER A 27 15.35 5.63 4.11
C SER A 27 16.10 6.83 4.68
N SER A 28 17.39 6.62 4.89
CA SER A 28 18.35 7.68 5.18
C SER A 28 19.25 7.80 3.96
N ILE A 29 19.06 8.83 3.16
CA ILE A 29 19.85 9.06 1.95
C ILE A 29 21.18 9.71 2.34
N ASP A 30 22.28 9.20 1.83
CA ASP A 30 23.61 9.74 2.16
C ASP A 30 23.82 11.14 1.58
N SER A 31 24.52 11.98 2.34
CA SER A 31 24.82 13.38 2.04
C SER A 31 25.54 13.58 0.70
N ASP A 32 26.39 12.63 0.29
CA ASP A 32 27.06 12.67 -1.01
C ASP A 32 26.09 12.42 -2.17
N PHE A 33 25.06 11.60 -1.97
CA PHE A 33 23.99 11.38 -2.96
C PHE A 33 23.03 12.56 -3.03
N LYS A 34 22.69 13.17 -1.88
CA LYS A 34 21.94 14.44 -1.86
C LYS A 34 22.69 15.52 -2.63
N ARG A 35 24.00 15.68 -2.41
CA ARG A 35 24.83 16.63 -3.15
C ARG A 35 24.94 16.30 -4.64
N GLY A 36 25.08 15.02 -4.99
CA GLY A 36 25.14 14.55 -6.38
C GLY A 36 23.85 14.77 -7.19
N THR A 37 22.70 14.86 -6.51
CA THR A 37 21.38 15.13 -7.11
C THR A 37 20.96 16.60 -7.01
N ASN A 38 21.89 17.54 -6.73
CA ASN A 38 21.57 18.96 -6.45
C ASN A 38 20.51 19.12 -5.34
N ASN A 39 20.54 18.26 -4.33
CA ASN A 39 19.57 18.15 -3.24
C ASN A 39 18.15 17.81 -3.71
N ALA A 40 17.96 17.17 -4.86
CA ALA A 40 16.63 16.73 -5.29
C ALA A 40 16.14 15.47 -4.52
N ALA A 41 17.05 14.69 -3.94
CA ALA A 41 16.74 13.52 -3.13
C ALA A 41 16.80 13.82 -1.63
N ASP A 42 15.88 13.24 -0.85
CA ASP A 42 15.89 13.38 0.62
C ASP A 42 15.37 12.14 1.33
N ASP A 43 15.53 12.13 2.65
CA ASP A 43 15.07 11.06 3.52
C ASP A 43 13.55 10.90 3.40
N ALA A 44 13.07 9.68 3.63
CA ALA A 44 11.65 9.40 3.66
C ALA A 44 11.26 8.52 4.82
N ASN A 45 10.02 8.72 5.27
CA ASN A 45 9.36 7.87 6.24
C ASN A 45 8.11 7.25 5.62
N LEU A 46 7.83 6.02 6.00
CA LEU A 46 6.60 5.29 5.70
C LEU A 46 6.02 4.80 7.03
N TRP A 47 4.72 4.97 7.21
CA TRP A 47 3.98 4.24 8.23
C TRP A 47 2.63 3.79 7.69
N ALA A 48 2.20 2.61 8.12
CA ALA A 48 0.95 2.02 7.71
C ALA A 48 0.28 1.33 8.90
N ILE A 49 -1.05 1.33 8.90
CA ILE A 49 -1.87 0.54 9.82
C ILE A 49 -2.98 -0.15 9.05
N GLU A 50 -3.21 -1.42 9.34
CA GLU A 50 -4.24 -2.24 8.75
C GLU A 50 -4.98 -3.02 9.84
N ALA A 51 -6.31 -3.02 9.77
CA ALA A 51 -7.16 -3.95 10.48
C ALA A 51 -7.71 -4.99 9.50
N THR A 52 -7.70 -6.25 9.90
CA THR A 52 -8.15 -7.38 9.07
C THR A 52 -9.24 -8.17 9.77
N ALA A 53 -10.13 -8.75 8.96
CA ALA A 53 -11.12 -9.72 9.40
C ALA A 53 -11.21 -10.85 8.37
N GLU A 54 -11.10 -12.09 8.83
CA GLU A 54 -11.19 -13.28 7.97
C GLU A 54 -12.15 -14.28 8.60
N GLY A 55 -13.10 -14.78 7.82
CA GLY A 55 -14.03 -15.80 8.28
C GLY A 55 -15.07 -16.18 7.23
N PHE A 56 -15.56 -17.42 7.32
CA PHE A 56 -16.60 -17.94 6.42
C PHE A 56 -16.25 -17.82 4.92
N GLY A 57 -14.96 -17.91 4.58
CA GLY A 57 -14.45 -17.72 3.22
C GLY A 57 -14.36 -16.27 2.78
N ILE A 58 -14.74 -15.30 3.62
CA ILE A 58 -14.59 -13.86 3.36
C ILE A 58 -13.30 -13.38 4.02
N ASP A 59 -12.56 -12.55 3.30
CA ASP A 59 -11.45 -11.77 3.84
C ASP A 59 -11.73 -10.28 3.62
N PHE A 60 -11.42 -9.46 4.61
CA PHE A 60 -11.61 -8.01 4.57
C PHE A 60 -10.42 -7.33 5.23
N SER A 61 -9.96 -6.23 4.65
CA SER A 61 -9.03 -5.32 5.34
C SER A 61 -9.39 -3.86 5.11
N ALA A 62 -9.02 -3.03 6.08
CA ALA A 62 -9.11 -1.59 5.96
C ALA A 62 -7.91 -0.96 6.67
N GLY A 63 -7.38 0.12 6.10
CA GLY A 63 -6.19 0.71 6.66
C GLY A 63 -5.89 2.10 6.14
N TYR A 64 -4.77 2.62 6.63
CA TYR A 64 -4.22 3.91 6.26
C TYR A 64 -2.71 3.78 6.06
N ILE A 65 -2.20 4.49 5.06
CA ILE A 65 -0.81 4.46 4.64
C ILE A 65 -0.37 5.91 4.43
N ASP A 66 0.76 6.26 5.02
CA ASP A 66 1.47 7.52 4.78
C ASP A 66 2.90 7.18 4.38
N PHE A 67 3.34 7.67 3.24
CA PHE A 67 4.74 7.64 2.83
C PHE A 67 5.13 9.01 2.28
N SER A 68 6.05 9.64 2.98
CA SER A 68 6.32 11.05 2.79
C SER A 68 7.82 11.31 2.72
N ALA A 69 8.19 12.09 1.70
CA ALA A 69 9.43 12.82 1.63
C ALA A 69 9.13 14.31 1.86
N ASP A 70 10.16 15.12 2.11
CA ASP A 70 9.99 16.58 2.08
C ASP A 70 9.37 17.00 0.72
N LYS A 71 8.46 17.97 0.73
CA LYS A 71 7.53 18.29 -0.37
C LYS A 71 8.16 18.67 -1.74
N ASP A 72 9.47 18.91 -1.77
CA ASP A 72 10.29 19.20 -2.97
C ASP A 72 11.22 18.03 -3.36
N LYS A 73 11.10 16.89 -2.70
CA LYS A 73 12.11 15.84 -2.73
C LYS A 73 11.53 14.55 -3.30
N VAL A 74 12.37 13.91 -4.10
CA VAL A 74 12.19 12.54 -4.56
C VAL A 74 12.75 11.63 -3.47
N SER A 75 12.04 10.56 -3.14
CA SER A 75 12.59 9.54 -2.25
C SER A 75 12.14 8.13 -2.61
N VAL A 76 12.76 7.18 -1.92
CA VAL A 76 12.55 5.75 -2.04
C VAL A 76 12.48 5.18 -0.63
N VAL A 77 11.53 4.30 -0.35
CA VAL A 77 11.45 3.56 0.94
C VAL A 77 11.63 2.05 0.76
N SER A 78 11.70 1.57 -0.48
CA SER A 78 12.10 0.22 -0.84
C SER A 78 13.02 0.22 -2.07
N TYR A 79 13.96 -0.73 -2.13
CA TYR A 79 14.85 -0.92 -3.30
C TYR A 79 14.31 -1.95 -4.30
N GLU A 80 13.39 -2.84 -3.90
CA GLU A 80 12.73 -3.83 -4.76
C GLU A 80 11.24 -3.92 -4.40
N ASP A 81 10.36 -3.55 -5.34
CA ASP A 81 8.89 -3.48 -5.16
C ASP A 81 8.52 -2.77 -3.82
N ALA A 82 7.41 -3.13 -3.19
CA ALA A 82 7.04 -2.65 -1.86
C ALA A 82 7.81 -3.31 -0.71
N GLY A 83 8.76 -4.21 -0.98
CA GLY A 83 9.33 -5.07 0.05
C GLY A 83 8.23 -5.88 0.76
N SER A 84 8.21 -5.84 2.10
CA SER A 84 7.15 -6.45 2.92
C SER A 84 6.13 -5.43 3.44
N PHE A 85 6.09 -4.22 2.88
CA PHE A 85 5.15 -3.19 3.33
C PHE A 85 3.72 -3.50 2.86
N ILE A 86 2.73 -3.06 3.64
CA ILE A 86 1.31 -3.09 3.30
C ILE A 86 1.12 -2.34 1.97
N LYS A 87 0.69 -3.05 0.93
CA LYS A 87 0.42 -2.51 -0.42
C LYS A 87 -0.90 -3.07 -0.95
N PRO A 88 -2.05 -2.48 -0.59
CA PRO A 88 -3.31 -2.72 -1.28
C PRO A 88 -3.22 -2.18 -2.73
N GLY A 89 -4.09 -2.66 -3.61
CA GLY A 89 -4.05 -2.25 -5.02
C GLY A 89 -2.85 -2.83 -5.78
N GLU A 90 -2.56 -2.27 -6.94
CA GLU A 90 -1.48 -2.77 -7.80
C GLU A 90 -0.49 -1.66 -8.13
N ASP A 91 -1.02 -0.53 -8.60
CA ASP A 91 -0.23 0.45 -9.34
C ASP A 91 -0.19 1.83 -8.66
N LEU A 92 -1.14 2.19 -7.78
CA LEU A 92 -1.19 3.52 -7.17
C LEU A 92 -0.08 3.75 -6.13
N LEU A 93 0.24 2.72 -5.36
CA LEU A 93 1.22 2.80 -4.28
C LEU A 93 2.61 2.39 -4.77
N ASP A 94 3.45 3.37 -5.06
CA ASP A 94 4.84 3.18 -5.48
C ASP A 94 5.82 3.63 -4.40
N TYR A 95 6.41 2.66 -3.68
CA TYR A 95 7.43 2.88 -2.65
C TYR A 95 8.86 2.91 -3.20
N THR A 96 9.02 2.60 -4.49
CA THR A 96 10.33 2.55 -5.16
C THR A 96 10.73 3.89 -5.73
N LEU A 97 9.77 4.77 -6.01
CA LEU A 97 10.01 6.16 -6.40
C LEU A 97 8.76 7.02 -6.18
N PHE A 98 8.83 7.99 -5.27
CA PHE A 98 7.72 8.90 -5.03
C PHE A 98 8.18 10.33 -4.71
N ASN A 99 7.25 11.26 -4.82
CA ASN A 99 7.45 12.69 -4.56
C ASN A 99 6.50 13.17 -3.47
N GLY A 100 7.02 14.02 -2.60
CA GLY A 100 6.23 14.71 -1.58
C GLY A 100 5.53 13.78 -0.58
N GLU A 101 4.41 14.25 -0.05
CA GLU A 101 3.60 13.53 0.94
C GLU A 101 2.52 12.70 0.24
N ASN A 102 2.45 11.40 0.55
CA ASN A 102 1.45 10.50 0.00
C ASN A 102 0.64 9.90 1.13
N LYS A 103 -0.68 10.06 1.08
CA LYS A 103 -1.58 9.70 2.17
C LYS A 103 -2.82 9.02 1.60
N TYR A 104 -3.02 7.76 1.94
CA TYR A 104 -4.08 6.94 1.39
C TYR A 104 -4.79 6.15 2.47
N TRP A 105 -6.11 6.06 2.37
CA TRP A 105 -6.88 5.03 3.04
C TRP A 105 -7.27 3.96 2.02
N PHE A 106 -7.53 2.77 2.52
CA PHE A 106 -7.94 1.68 1.64
C PHE A 106 -8.93 0.75 2.31
N ILE A 107 -9.69 0.05 1.48
CA ILE A 107 -10.48 -1.11 1.84
C ILE A 107 -10.23 -2.23 0.84
N THR A 108 -10.18 -3.46 1.32
CA THR A 108 -10.14 -4.67 0.47
C THR A 108 -11.21 -5.64 0.94
N ALA A 109 -11.78 -6.38 0.00
CA ALA A 109 -12.70 -7.46 0.30
C ALA A 109 -12.52 -8.61 -0.69
N GLY A 110 -12.54 -9.83 -0.18
CA GLY A 110 -12.40 -11.06 -0.94
C GLY A 110 -13.39 -12.12 -0.51
N TYR A 111 -13.75 -13.00 -1.44
CA TYR A 111 -14.50 -14.21 -1.15
C TYR A 111 -13.85 -15.42 -1.84
N THR A 112 -13.48 -16.40 -1.02
CA THR A 112 -12.91 -17.68 -1.40
C THR A 112 -13.97 -18.77 -1.31
N PHE A 113 -14.20 -19.46 -2.43
CA PHE A 113 -15.14 -20.56 -2.53
C PHE A 113 -14.48 -21.83 -3.05
N LEU A 114 -15.03 -22.97 -2.60
CA LEU A 114 -14.51 -24.31 -2.90
C LEU A 114 -13.03 -24.49 -2.54
N GLU A 115 -12.51 -23.68 -1.61
CA GLU A 115 -11.10 -23.62 -1.21
C GLU A 115 -10.12 -23.45 -2.40
N LYS A 116 -10.61 -22.93 -3.54
CA LYS A 116 -9.86 -22.91 -4.80
C LYS A 116 -9.95 -21.60 -5.54
N TYR A 117 -11.12 -20.97 -5.56
CA TYR A 117 -11.37 -19.79 -6.34
C TYR A 117 -11.57 -18.62 -5.39
N ARG A 118 -10.88 -17.51 -5.67
CA ARG A 118 -11.09 -16.25 -4.94
C ARG A 118 -11.39 -15.14 -5.92
N VAL A 119 -12.43 -14.37 -5.62
CA VAL A 119 -12.71 -13.07 -6.24
C VAL A 119 -12.48 -11.99 -5.19
N GLY A 120 -12.02 -10.82 -5.59
CA GLY A 120 -11.81 -9.71 -4.66
C GLY A 120 -11.82 -8.35 -5.34
N VAL A 121 -11.95 -7.33 -4.50
CA VAL A 121 -11.92 -5.92 -4.88
C VAL A 121 -11.07 -5.14 -3.89
N ASP A 122 -10.28 -4.22 -4.40
CA ASP A 122 -9.53 -3.25 -3.61
C ASP A 122 -9.96 -1.86 -4.03
N TYR A 123 -10.15 -0.97 -3.07
CA TYR A 123 -10.38 0.44 -3.30
C TYR A 123 -9.41 1.24 -2.44
N ILE A 124 -8.62 2.10 -3.09
CA ILE A 124 -7.65 2.98 -2.46
C ILE A 124 -7.99 4.40 -2.85
N ASP A 125 -7.98 5.31 -1.89
CA ASP A 125 -8.31 6.70 -2.11
C ASP A 125 -7.50 7.61 -1.17
N GLY A 126 -7.10 8.76 -1.68
CA GLY A 126 -6.29 9.70 -0.92
C GLY A 126 -5.64 10.76 -1.78
N GLU A 127 -4.54 11.31 -1.27
CA GLU A 127 -3.90 12.48 -1.87
C GLU A 127 -2.38 12.31 -1.99
N ASN A 128 -1.84 12.84 -3.08
CA ASN A 128 -0.43 13.18 -3.21
C ASN A 128 -0.28 14.71 -3.09
N LYS A 129 0.63 15.17 -2.24
CA LYS A 129 0.89 16.59 -2.03
C LYS A 129 2.37 16.91 -2.22
N THR A 130 2.63 17.79 -3.17
CA THR A 130 3.93 18.42 -3.41
C THR A 130 3.88 19.89 -3.00
N ASN A 131 4.98 20.63 -3.16
CA ASN A 131 4.98 22.08 -2.92
C ASN A 131 4.24 22.91 -3.97
N ILE A 132 3.90 22.32 -5.11
CA ILE A 132 3.31 23.03 -6.24
C ILE A 132 1.86 22.59 -6.46
N LEU A 133 1.55 21.33 -6.17
CA LEU A 133 0.26 20.73 -6.48
C LEU A 133 -0.16 19.73 -5.41
N LYS A 134 -1.47 19.73 -5.13
CA LYS A 134 -2.16 18.61 -4.50
C LYS A 134 -2.96 17.87 -5.57
N THR A 135 -2.91 16.55 -5.56
CA THR A 135 -3.63 15.68 -6.49
C THR A 135 -4.33 14.60 -5.71
N ASP A 136 -5.65 14.54 -5.83
CA ASP A 136 -6.45 13.44 -5.30
C ASP A 136 -6.28 12.26 -6.26
N LYS A 137 -6.03 11.08 -5.70
CA LYS A 137 -5.83 9.86 -6.49
C LYS A 137 -6.63 8.71 -5.91
N THR A 138 -7.22 7.93 -6.81
CA THR A 138 -8.03 6.77 -6.46
C THR A 138 -7.62 5.58 -7.32
N GLU A 139 -7.60 4.37 -6.77
CA GLU A 139 -7.43 3.12 -7.51
C GLU A 139 -8.55 2.12 -7.17
N LEU A 140 -9.12 1.52 -8.21
CA LEU A 140 -10.05 0.40 -8.10
C LEU A 140 -9.44 -0.83 -8.76
N VAL A 141 -9.30 -1.92 -8.01
CA VAL A 141 -8.75 -3.18 -8.52
C VAL A 141 -9.78 -4.30 -8.40
N GLY A 142 -10.04 -5.01 -9.50
CA GLY A 142 -10.76 -6.27 -9.52
C GLY A 142 -9.79 -7.44 -9.62
N ARG A 143 -9.90 -8.43 -8.73
CA ARG A 143 -8.97 -9.56 -8.65
C ARG A 143 -9.67 -10.89 -8.76
N VAL A 144 -9.03 -11.81 -9.47
CA VAL A 144 -9.40 -13.23 -9.47
C VAL A 144 -8.17 -14.10 -9.26
N SER A 145 -8.30 -15.15 -8.46
CA SER A 145 -7.26 -16.14 -8.31
C SER A 145 -7.80 -17.55 -8.22
N TYR A 146 -6.98 -18.50 -8.66
CA TYR A 146 -7.32 -19.91 -8.74
C TYR A 146 -6.13 -20.77 -8.28
N ALA A 147 -6.34 -21.50 -7.18
CA ALA A 147 -5.41 -22.49 -6.66
C ALA A 147 -5.55 -23.81 -7.44
N TYR A 148 -4.79 -23.94 -8.53
CA TYR A 148 -4.79 -25.15 -9.36
C TYR A 148 -4.16 -26.33 -8.64
N SER A 149 -3.03 -26.12 -7.96
CA SER A 149 -2.35 -27.14 -7.16
C SER A 149 -1.59 -26.52 -5.99
N LYS A 150 -1.06 -27.35 -5.09
CA LYS A 150 -0.20 -26.92 -3.97
C LYS A 150 1.01 -26.07 -4.40
N LYS A 151 1.44 -26.14 -5.66
CA LYS A 151 2.61 -25.42 -6.19
C LYS A 151 2.28 -24.42 -7.30
N LEU A 152 1.03 -24.37 -7.76
CA LEU A 152 0.65 -23.55 -8.91
C LEU A 152 -0.65 -22.83 -8.63
N ASN A 153 -0.56 -21.50 -8.65
CA ASN A 153 -1.67 -20.59 -8.49
C ASN A 153 -1.71 -19.66 -9.70
N PHE A 154 -2.90 -19.46 -10.24
CA PHE A 154 -3.15 -18.46 -11.27
C PHE A 154 -3.75 -17.22 -10.61
N LYS A 155 -3.27 -16.04 -11.00
CA LYS A 155 -3.79 -14.75 -10.54
C LYS A 155 -3.99 -13.88 -11.77
N ALA A 156 -5.09 -13.13 -11.79
CA ALA A 156 -5.34 -12.09 -12.77
C ALA A 156 -6.02 -10.92 -12.07
N TRP A 157 -5.74 -9.72 -12.54
CA TRP A 157 -6.31 -8.49 -12.02
C TRP A 157 -6.58 -7.51 -13.14
N TRP A 158 -7.46 -6.56 -12.84
CA TRP A 158 -7.66 -5.35 -13.61
C TRP A 158 -7.60 -4.18 -12.64
N SER A 159 -6.84 -3.14 -12.97
CA SER A 159 -6.72 -1.92 -12.17
C SER A 159 -7.14 -0.70 -12.99
N HIS A 160 -7.73 0.28 -12.32
CA HIS A 160 -8.06 1.59 -12.86
C HIS A 160 -7.73 2.69 -11.86
N ILE A 161 -6.93 3.65 -12.32
CA ILE A 161 -6.49 4.80 -11.53
C ILE A 161 -7.12 6.08 -12.08
N THR A 162 -7.60 6.92 -11.17
CA THR A 162 -8.03 8.30 -11.45
C THR A 162 -7.13 9.27 -10.70
N GLU A 163 -6.75 10.37 -11.36
CA GLU A 163 -5.98 11.46 -10.76
C GLU A 163 -6.66 12.80 -11.05
N GLU A 164 -6.99 13.55 -10.00
CA GLU A 164 -7.65 14.84 -10.09
C GLU A 164 -6.81 15.91 -9.38
N PRO A 165 -6.27 16.90 -10.11
CA PRO A 165 -5.61 18.04 -9.49
C PRO A 165 -6.61 18.80 -8.60
N ASP A 166 -6.30 18.92 -7.31
CA ASP A 166 -7.08 19.74 -6.38
C ASP A 166 -6.75 21.21 -6.69
N ASN A 167 -7.59 21.84 -7.51
CA ASN A 167 -7.50 23.25 -7.88
C ASN A 167 -8.03 24.15 -6.76
N ALA A 168 -7.54 23.97 -5.53
CA ALA A 168 -7.77 24.93 -4.45
C ALA A 168 -6.78 26.10 -4.60
N GLY A 169 -7.11 27.01 -5.52
CA GLY A 169 -6.57 28.37 -5.60
C GLY A 169 -7.31 29.34 -4.69
#